data_AF-A0A520DNK8-F1
#
_entry.id   AF-A0A520DNK8-F1
#
_cell.length_a   1.000
_cell.length_b   1.000
_cell.length_c   1.000
_cell.angle_alpha   90.00
_cell.angle_beta   90.00
_cell.angle_gamma   90.00
#
_symmetry.space_group_name_H-M   'P 1'
#
loop_
_entity.id
_entity.type
_entity.pdbx_description
1 polymer ?
#
loop_
_entity_poly.entity_id
_entity_poly.type
_entity_poly.pdbx_seq_one_letter_code
_entity_poly.pdbx_strand_id
1 'polypeptide(L)'
;VLNVDFDITKSTLTVTTTEFLVVENKALGYRLKYMLDHFEYNSRTHIIYYSGHPFFEELKASPAKKKKYISAREIAYHGSSQHFFRSLYAGKSKEEGFIINKMLKIPNPNRYPEYVINSTLEKIRTLPGKTGVRITAGKIDTALLNFWTKQQEMPRTIDKFSRGEVLPDTLVHYFDDNLKYLSYTDALIIQYTKEKESLAYSKTGFWIFRPLDVPENEISVANLTSPGVRFYENGGIHDSRSLLYEGFWAYEKVADMVPMDYVPLPHSNQ
;
A
#
# COMPACT_ATOMS: atom_id res chain seq x y z
N VAL A 1 11.99 -22.13 -14.45
CA VAL A 1 11.05 -23.00 -13.69
C VAL A 1 10.60 -22.23 -12.44
N LEU A 2 9.29 -22.19 -12.15
CA LEU A 2 8.77 -21.57 -10.92
C LEU A 2 8.69 -22.60 -9.81
N ASN A 3 9.26 -22.29 -8.65
CA ASN A 3 9.09 -23.07 -7.43
C ASN A 3 8.09 -22.35 -6.53
N VAL A 4 6.96 -22.99 -6.26
CA VAL A 4 5.86 -22.43 -5.47
C VAL A 4 5.72 -23.21 -4.18
N ASP A 5 5.72 -22.52 -3.05
CA ASP A 5 5.51 -23.09 -1.72
C ASP A 5 4.34 -22.39 -1.01
N PHE A 6 3.59 -23.12 -0.20
CA PHE A 6 2.46 -22.56 0.56
C PHE A 6 2.49 -23.00 2.02
N ASP A 7 2.71 -22.04 2.91
CA ASP A 7 2.61 -22.21 4.35
C ASP A 7 1.15 -21.99 4.78
N ILE A 8 0.43 -23.08 5.05
CA ILE A 8 -0.97 -23.06 5.49
C ILE A 8 -1.13 -22.30 6.82
N THR A 9 -0.17 -22.42 7.74
CA THR A 9 -0.25 -21.82 9.08
C THR A 9 -0.20 -20.30 9.02
N LYS A 10 0.64 -19.78 8.13
CA LYS A 10 0.76 -18.34 7.85
C LYS A 10 -0.17 -17.87 6.74
N SER A 11 -0.85 -18.79 6.06
CA SER A 11 -1.66 -18.51 4.87
C SER A 11 -0.86 -17.75 3.80
N THR A 12 0.42 -18.11 3.63
CA THR A 12 1.38 -17.38 2.79
C THR A 12 1.90 -18.29 1.67
N LEU A 13 1.74 -17.83 0.44
CA LEU A 13 2.31 -18.42 -0.77
C LEU A 13 3.60 -17.71 -1.10
N THR A 14 4.69 -18.44 -1.32
CA THR A 14 5.98 -17.89 -1.77
C THR A 14 6.38 -18.48 -3.11
N VAL A 15 6.98 -17.65 -3.97
CA VAL A 15 7.47 -18.09 -5.29
C VAL A 15 8.93 -17.71 -5.46
N THR A 16 9.74 -18.64 -5.95
CA THR A 16 11.13 -18.42 -6.35
C THR A 16 11.37 -18.95 -7.76
N THR A 17 12.39 -18.44 -8.44
CA THR A 17 12.79 -18.87 -9.79
C THR A 17 14.29 -18.66 -9.96
N THR A 18 14.92 -19.51 -10.76
CA THR A 18 16.33 -19.37 -11.18
C THR A 18 16.47 -18.71 -12.55
N GLU A 19 15.35 -18.45 -13.23
CA GLU A 19 15.28 -17.86 -14.57
C GLU A 19 14.51 -16.54 -14.52
N PHE A 20 14.81 -15.64 -15.47
CA PHE A 20 14.06 -14.40 -15.64
C PHE A 20 12.60 -14.67 -15.99
N LEU A 21 11.68 -13.96 -15.32
CA LEU A 21 10.29 -13.89 -15.76
C LEU A 21 10.21 -12.96 -16.96
N VAL A 22 9.70 -13.46 -18.08
CA VAL A 22 9.53 -12.66 -19.30
C VAL A 22 8.09 -12.21 -19.42
N VAL A 23 7.85 -10.90 -19.36
CA VAL A 23 6.52 -10.28 -19.45
C VAL A 23 6.49 -9.32 -20.64
N GLU A 24 5.59 -9.56 -21.59
CA GLU A 24 5.40 -8.62 -22.72
C GLU A 24 4.25 -7.66 -22.43
N ASN A 25 4.61 -6.43 -22.05
CA ASN A 25 3.66 -5.34 -21.92
C ASN A 25 3.42 -4.69 -23.29
N LYS A 26 2.40 -5.18 -23.99
CA LYS A 26 2.03 -4.67 -25.31
C LYS A 26 1.45 -3.25 -25.28
N ALA A 27 0.98 -2.77 -24.14
CA ALA A 27 0.43 -1.42 -23.97
C ALA A 27 1.55 -0.37 -23.89
N LEU A 28 2.58 -0.62 -23.08
CA LEU A 28 3.75 0.25 -22.96
C LEU A 28 4.83 -0.03 -24.02
N GLY A 29 4.70 -1.13 -24.76
CA GLY A 29 5.68 -1.49 -25.79
C GLY A 29 6.99 -1.98 -25.21
N TYR A 30 6.95 -2.67 -24.07
CA TYR A 30 8.12 -3.24 -23.41
C TYR A 30 8.02 -4.76 -23.32
N ARG A 31 9.17 -5.42 -23.41
CA ARG A 31 9.41 -6.76 -22.88
C ARG A 31 10.23 -6.62 -21.61
N LEU A 32 9.64 -7.01 -20.49
CA LEU A 32 10.30 -7.12 -19.20
C LEU A 32 11.01 -8.46 -19.09
N LYS A 33 12.28 -8.44 -18.71
CA LYS A 33 12.99 -9.58 -18.12
C LYS A 33 13.17 -9.27 -16.64
N TYR A 34 12.42 -9.95 -15.77
CA TYR A 34 12.39 -9.68 -14.35
C TYR A 34 13.17 -10.75 -13.59
N MET A 35 14.27 -10.35 -12.95
CA MET A 35 14.98 -11.22 -12.00
C MET A 35 14.25 -11.14 -10.67
N LEU A 36 13.49 -12.19 -10.33
CA LEU A 36 12.71 -12.21 -9.09
C LEU A 36 13.61 -12.57 -7.91
N ASP A 37 13.73 -11.68 -6.93
CA ASP A 37 14.43 -11.96 -5.68
C ASP A 37 13.50 -12.62 -4.68
N HIS A 38 12.26 -12.11 -4.57
CA HIS A 38 11.26 -12.61 -3.64
C HIS A 38 9.85 -12.32 -4.13
N PHE A 39 8.94 -13.26 -3.90
CA PHE A 39 7.51 -13.05 -4.06
C PHE A 39 6.78 -13.74 -2.91
N GLU A 40 5.87 -13.03 -2.27
CA GLU A 40 4.92 -13.59 -1.31
C GLU A 40 3.52 -13.04 -1.50
N TYR A 41 2.53 -13.89 -1.30
CA TYR A 41 1.12 -13.52 -1.25
C TYR A 41 0.48 -14.12 0.00
N ASN A 42 -0.10 -13.27 0.84
CA ASN A 42 -0.85 -13.72 2.01
C ASN A 42 -2.35 -13.74 1.70
N SER A 43 -2.98 -14.90 1.72
CA SER A 43 -4.41 -15.04 1.36
C SER A 43 -5.37 -14.53 2.43
N ARG A 44 -4.90 -14.29 3.66
CA ARG A 44 -5.73 -13.71 4.74
C ARG A 44 -5.76 -12.19 4.65
N THR A 45 -4.60 -11.56 4.50
CA THR A 45 -4.49 -10.10 4.42
C THR A 45 -4.62 -9.57 3.00
N HIS A 46 -4.57 -10.44 1.98
CA HIS A 46 -4.51 -10.10 0.56
C HIS A 46 -3.29 -9.26 0.16
N ILE A 47 -2.27 -9.20 1.02
CA ILE A 47 -1.03 -8.48 0.76
C ILE A 47 -0.18 -9.29 -0.21
N ILE A 48 0.26 -8.62 -1.27
CA ILE A 48 1.25 -9.13 -2.22
C ILE A 48 2.52 -8.32 -2.01
N TYR A 49 3.63 -9.00 -1.74
CA TYR A 49 4.95 -8.39 -1.71
C TYR A 49 5.82 -9.06 -2.77
N TYR A 50 6.54 -8.26 -3.55
CA TYR A 50 7.46 -8.74 -4.55
C TYR A 50 8.66 -7.80 -4.67
N SER A 51 9.82 -8.36 -4.95
CA SER A 51 11.04 -7.62 -5.22
C SER A 51 11.89 -8.31 -6.26
N GLY A 52 12.67 -7.52 -6.97
CA GLY A 52 13.50 -7.99 -8.04
C GLY A 52 13.95 -6.86 -8.95
N HIS A 53 14.69 -7.27 -9.99
CA HIS A 53 15.36 -6.37 -10.90
C HIS A 53 14.74 -6.48 -12.29
N PRO A 54 13.91 -5.51 -12.70
CA PRO A 54 13.36 -5.46 -14.05
C PRO A 54 14.40 -4.95 -15.05
N PHE A 55 14.53 -5.64 -16.16
CA PHE A 55 15.22 -5.14 -17.35
C PHE A 55 14.21 -4.95 -18.48
N PHE A 56 14.25 -3.80 -19.13
CA PHE A 56 13.27 -3.40 -20.14
C PHE A 56 13.89 -3.44 -21.54
N GLU A 57 13.23 -4.15 -22.45
CA GLU A 57 13.55 -4.14 -23.88
C GLU A 57 12.38 -3.51 -24.65
N GLU A 58 12.67 -2.55 -25.53
CA GLU A 58 11.62 -1.99 -26.38
C GLU A 58 11.13 -3.01 -27.44
N LEU A 59 9.82 -3.09 -27.60
CA LEU A 59 9.22 -3.88 -28.66
C LEU A 59 9.36 -3.16 -30.01
N LYS A 60 9.68 -3.93 -31.06
CA LYS A 60 9.68 -3.42 -32.44
C LYS A 60 8.26 -2.97 -32.81
N ALA A 61 8.15 -1.74 -33.31
CA ALA A 61 6.86 -1.13 -33.62
C ALA A 61 7.00 -0.07 -34.72
N SER A 62 5.91 0.12 -35.48
CA SER A 62 5.82 1.20 -36.47
C SER A 62 5.84 2.59 -35.80
N PRO A 63 6.20 3.66 -36.52
CA PRO A 63 6.23 5.01 -35.94
C PRO A 63 4.91 5.43 -35.28
N ALA A 64 3.76 5.08 -35.88
CA ALA A 64 2.45 5.36 -35.30
C ALA A 64 2.20 4.62 -33.98
N LYS A 65 2.67 3.37 -33.88
CA LYS A 65 2.53 2.57 -32.65
C LYS A 65 3.51 3.03 -31.56
N LYS A 66 4.72 3.46 -31.93
CA LYS A 66 5.66 4.09 -31.00
C LYS A 66 5.09 5.35 -30.34
N LYS A 67 4.37 6.19 -31.09
CA LYS A 67 3.66 7.35 -30.51
C LYS A 67 2.66 6.93 -29.44
N LYS A 68 1.88 5.87 -29.67
CA LYS A 68 0.95 5.31 -28.68
C LYS A 68 1.67 4.80 -27.42
N TYR A 69 2.81 4.14 -27.60
CA TYR A 69 3.64 3.68 -26.48
C TYR A 69 4.15 4.85 -25.64
N ILE A 70 4.63 5.91 -26.26
CA ILE A 70 5.08 7.11 -25.55
C ILE A 70 3.92 7.69 -24.73
N SER A 71 2.74 7.90 -25.34
CA SER A 71 1.58 8.40 -24.59
C SER A 71 1.18 7.49 -23.43
N ALA A 72 1.21 6.16 -23.60
CA ALA A 72 0.90 5.22 -22.53
C ALA A 72 1.96 5.23 -21.41
N ARG A 73 3.24 5.42 -21.74
CA ARG A 73 4.34 5.54 -20.77
C ARG A 73 4.27 6.84 -19.98
N GLU A 74 3.85 7.95 -20.60
CA GLU A 74 3.61 9.20 -19.87
C GLU A 74 2.49 9.03 -18.84
N ILE A 75 1.39 8.34 -19.21
CA ILE A 75 0.31 8.01 -18.27
C ILE A 75 0.84 7.12 -17.14
N ALA A 76 1.56 6.04 -17.47
CA ALA A 76 2.11 5.12 -16.48
C ALA A 76 3.17 5.75 -15.56
N TYR A 77 3.90 6.77 -16.04
CA TYR A 77 4.90 7.46 -15.23
C TYR A 77 4.26 8.50 -14.31
N HIS A 78 3.36 9.33 -14.83
CA HIS A 78 2.70 10.37 -14.03
C HIS A 78 1.81 9.74 -12.95
N GLY A 79 1.72 10.37 -11.78
CA GLY A 79 1.04 9.76 -10.61
C GLY A 79 1.75 8.58 -9.94
N SER A 80 2.63 7.85 -10.64
CA SER A 80 3.32 6.66 -10.11
C SER A 80 4.19 6.92 -8.87
N SER A 81 4.50 5.86 -8.14
CA SER A 81 5.44 5.93 -7.01
C SER A 81 6.83 6.43 -7.44
N GLN A 82 7.33 6.04 -8.62
CA GLN A 82 8.61 6.52 -9.14
C GLN A 82 8.60 8.04 -9.33
N HIS A 83 7.54 8.59 -9.95
CA HIS A 83 7.37 10.03 -10.11
C HIS A 83 7.26 10.74 -8.76
N PHE A 84 6.50 10.19 -7.82
CA PHE A 84 6.40 10.75 -6.47
C PHE A 84 7.78 10.83 -5.79
N PHE A 85 8.53 9.74 -5.70
CA PHE A 85 9.82 9.74 -5.01
C PHE A 85 10.86 10.60 -5.73
N ARG A 86 10.84 10.66 -7.07
CA ARG A 86 11.70 11.57 -7.84
C ARG A 86 11.37 13.04 -7.57
N SER A 87 10.08 13.40 -7.57
CA SER A 87 9.62 14.76 -7.26
C SER A 87 9.94 15.16 -5.82
N LEU A 88 9.82 14.19 -4.89
CA LEU A 88 10.13 14.35 -3.48
C LEU A 88 11.64 14.54 -3.28
N TYR A 89 12.46 13.80 -4.03
CA TYR A 89 13.91 13.99 -4.05
C TYR A 89 14.26 15.39 -4.53
N ALA A 90 13.60 15.89 -5.58
CA ALA A 90 13.84 17.23 -6.13
C ALA A 90 13.26 18.37 -5.26
N GLY A 91 12.47 18.08 -4.23
CA GLY A 91 11.75 19.10 -3.45
C GLY A 91 10.59 19.76 -4.22
N LYS A 92 10.07 19.11 -5.27
CA LYS A 92 9.08 19.65 -6.20
C LYS A 92 7.75 18.89 -6.19
N SER A 93 7.54 17.98 -5.25
CA SER A 93 6.35 17.12 -5.24
C SER A 93 5.03 17.90 -5.31
N LYS A 94 4.92 19.03 -4.60
CA LYS A 94 3.74 19.91 -4.68
C LYS A 94 3.55 20.53 -6.07
N GLU A 95 4.61 21.03 -6.68
CA GLU A 95 4.59 21.60 -8.04
C GLU A 95 4.25 20.54 -9.10
N GLU A 96 4.72 19.31 -8.87
CA GLU A 96 4.46 18.17 -9.75
C GLU A 96 3.04 17.60 -9.57
N GLY A 97 2.27 18.08 -8.58
CA GLY A 97 0.85 17.79 -8.42
C GLY A 97 0.53 16.83 -7.27
N PHE A 98 1.47 16.58 -6.37
CA PHE A 98 1.25 15.73 -5.21
C PHE A 98 0.82 16.52 -3.97
N ILE A 99 -0.24 16.04 -3.32
CA ILE A 99 -0.65 16.48 -1.99
C ILE A 99 -0.41 15.33 -1.02
N ILE A 100 0.30 15.61 0.08
CA ILE A 100 0.63 14.63 1.10
C ILE A 100 -0.20 14.92 2.35
N ASN A 101 -0.93 13.93 2.86
CA ASN A 101 -1.65 13.98 4.12
C ASN A 101 -1.26 12.77 4.99
N LYS A 102 -1.81 12.69 6.21
CA LYS A 102 -1.63 11.54 7.11
C LYS A 102 -2.89 10.71 7.22
N MET A 103 -2.72 9.39 7.24
CA MET A 103 -3.72 8.43 7.69
C MET A 103 -3.47 8.13 9.16
N LEU A 104 -4.24 8.76 10.05
CA LEU A 104 -4.06 8.63 11.49
C LEU A 104 -4.76 7.38 12.03
N LYS A 105 -4.10 6.65 12.93
CA LYS A 105 -4.75 5.57 13.67
C LYS A 105 -5.40 6.11 14.93
N ILE A 106 -6.73 6.19 14.95
CA ILE A 106 -7.49 6.64 16.12
C ILE A 106 -8.13 5.44 16.84
N PRO A 107 -8.35 5.51 18.16
CA PRO A 107 -9.11 4.47 18.88
C PRO A 107 -10.47 4.24 18.21
N ASN A 108 -10.86 2.98 18.05
CA ASN A 108 -12.14 2.63 17.45
C ASN A 108 -13.30 3.08 18.35
N PRO A 109 -14.13 4.06 17.94
CA PRO A 109 -15.19 4.60 18.79
C PRO A 109 -16.31 3.59 19.07
N ASN A 110 -16.43 2.54 18.25
CA ASN A 110 -17.41 1.48 18.41
C ASN A 110 -16.93 0.30 19.27
N ARG A 111 -15.70 0.40 19.81
CA ARG A 111 -15.06 -0.64 20.61
C ARG A 111 -14.87 -0.18 22.05
N TYR A 112 -15.28 -1.02 23.01
CA TYR A 112 -15.00 -0.75 24.42
C TYR A 112 -13.50 -0.81 24.75
N PRO A 113 -13.04 -0.13 25.81
CA PRO A 113 -11.66 -0.25 26.28
C PRO A 113 -11.29 -1.69 26.61
N GLU A 114 -10.04 -2.07 26.31
CA GLU A 114 -9.53 -3.44 26.44
C GLU A 114 -9.76 -4.01 27.86
N TYR A 115 -9.55 -3.20 28.89
CA TYR A 115 -9.71 -3.61 30.28
C TYR A 115 -11.18 -3.96 30.62
N VAL A 116 -12.15 -3.25 30.03
CA VAL A 116 -13.58 -3.52 30.22
C VAL A 116 -13.95 -4.82 29.54
N ILE A 117 -13.48 -5.02 28.30
CA ILE A 117 -13.72 -6.24 27.52
C ILE A 117 -13.18 -7.45 28.28
N ASN A 118 -11.91 -7.41 28.69
CA ASN A 118 -11.25 -8.54 29.34
C ASN A 118 -11.87 -8.84 30.71
N SER A 119 -12.10 -7.83 31.55
CA SER A 119 -12.70 -8.05 32.87
C SER A 119 -14.15 -8.56 32.79
N THR A 120 -14.90 -8.18 31.75
CA THR A 120 -16.27 -8.66 31.55
C THR A 120 -16.30 -10.07 31.00
N LEU A 121 -15.44 -10.40 30.02
CA LEU A 121 -15.30 -11.76 29.50
C LEU A 121 -14.87 -12.75 30.58
N GLU A 122 -13.92 -12.37 31.43
CA GLU A 122 -13.51 -13.19 32.59
C GLU A 122 -14.72 -13.46 33.49
N LYS A 123 -15.46 -12.43 33.91
CA LYS A 123 -16.67 -12.58 34.76
C LYS A 123 -17.75 -13.46 34.13
N ILE A 124 -17.94 -13.41 32.81
CA ILE A 124 -18.93 -14.24 32.10
C ILE A 124 -18.48 -15.70 32.05
N ARG A 125 -17.18 -15.94 31.84
CA ARG A 125 -16.59 -17.29 31.76
C ARG A 125 -16.47 -17.92 33.15
N THR A 126 -16.18 -17.13 34.18
CA THR A 126 -16.14 -17.58 35.57
C THR A 126 -17.56 -17.54 36.15
N LEU A 127 -18.29 -18.65 36.06
CA LEU A 127 -19.55 -18.79 36.78
C LEU A 127 -19.26 -18.73 38.29
N PRO A 128 -19.80 -17.76 39.06
CA PRO A 128 -19.67 -17.81 40.50
C PRO A 128 -20.41 -19.06 41.01
N GLY A 129 -19.70 -19.93 41.74
CA GLY A 129 -20.34 -21.03 42.47
C GLY A 129 -21.34 -20.44 43.46
N LYS A 130 -22.63 -20.78 43.33
CA LYS A 130 -23.63 -20.29 44.29
C LYS A 130 -23.44 -21.01 45.64
N THR A 131 -23.28 -20.24 46.70
CA THR A 131 -23.39 -20.73 48.09
C THR A 131 -24.86 -20.89 48.47
N GLY A 132 -25.40 -22.11 48.35
CA GLY A 132 -26.77 -22.46 48.74
C GLY A 132 -27.11 -23.96 48.53
N VAL A 133 -28.18 -24.45 49.16
CA VAL A 133 -28.57 -25.88 49.29
C VAL A 133 -28.92 -26.57 47.96
N ARG A 134 -29.11 -25.83 46.86
CA ARG A 134 -29.28 -26.39 45.49
C ARG A 134 -28.15 -25.91 44.57
N ILE A 135 -27.25 -26.83 44.24
CA ILE A 135 -26.14 -26.61 43.29
C ILE A 135 -26.66 -26.86 41.87
N THR A 136 -27.20 -25.83 41.23
CA THR A 136 -27.39 -25.84 39.78
C THR A 136 -26.36 -24.88 39.20
N ALA A 137 -25.48 -25.38 38.33
CA ALA A 137 -24.50 -24.54 37.64
C ALA A 137 -25.21 -23.37 36.95
N GLY A 138 -24.72 -22.14 37.16
CA GLY A 138 -25.22 -20.99 36.42
C GLY A 138 -25.07 -21.25 34.92
N LYS A 139 -26.09 -20.92 34.13
CA LYS A 139 -25.96 -20.99 32.67
C LYS A 139 -25.23 -19.73 32.20
N ILE A 140 -24.23 -19.92 31.34
CA ILE A 140 -23.55 -18.81 30.67
C ILE A 140 -24.56 -18.13 29.75
N ASP A 141 -24.65 -16.80 29.84
CA ASP A 141 -25.40 -16.01 28.87
C ASP A 141 -24.60 -15.97 27.56
N THR A 142 -25.02 -16.80 26.61
CA THR A 142 -24.36 -16.93 25.30
C THR A 142 -24.51 -15.68 24.44
N ALA A 143 -25.59 -14.91 24.60
CA ALA A 143 -25.79 -13.68 23.87
C ALA A 143 -24.81 -12.60 24.35
N LEU A 144 -24.66 -12.48 25.67
CA LEU A 144 -23.69 -11.58 26.28
C LEU A 144 -22.25 -11.99 25.95
N LEU A 145 -21.92 -13.28 26.02
CA LEU A 145 -20.60 -13.80 25.63
C LEU A 145 -20.28 -13.47 24.16
N ASN A 146 -21.23 -13.67 23.25
CA ASN A 146 -21.05 -13.38 21.83
C ASN A 146 -20.86 -11.87 21.58
N PHE A 147 -21.61 -11.01 22.29
CA PHE A 147 -21.43 -9.56 22.20
C PHE A 147 -20.00 -9.14 22.59
N TRP A 148 -19.50 -9.61 23.73
CA TRP A 148 -18.16 -9.24 24.20
C TRP A 148 -17.04 -9.89 23.39
N THR A 149 -17.25 -11.10 22.87
CA THR A 149 -16.33 -11.72 21.92
C THR A 149 -16.21 -10.88 20.65
N LYS A 150 -17.33 -10.41 20.09
CA LYS A 150 -17.32 -9.47 18.94
C LYS A 150 -16.61 -8.16 19.26
N GLN A 151 -16.80 -7.61 20.46
CA GLN A 151 -16.07 -6.41 20.91
C GLN A 151 -14.56 -6.67 20.99
N GLN A 152 -14.14 -7.86 21.41
CA GLN A 152 -12.74 -8.26 21.43
C GLN A 152 -12.14 -8.37 20.01
N GLU A 153 -12.90 -8.94 19.07
CA GLU A 153 -12.54 -9.12 17.66
C GLU A 153 -12.50 -7.81 16.85
N MET A 154 -13.25 -6.78 17.26
CA MET A 154 -13.20 -5.47 16.62
C MET A 154 -11.78 -4.89 16.67
N PRO A 155 -11.33 -4.19 15.60
CA PRO A 155 -10.01 -3.59 15.57
C PRO A 155 -9.89 -2.51 16.66
N ARG A 156 -8.73 -2.46 17.32
CA ARG A 156 -8.45 -1.49 18.40
C ARG A 156 -8.44 -0.05 17.90
N THR A 157 -7.96 0.14 16.68
CA THR A 157 -7.89 1.45 16.01
C THR A 157 -8.58 1.37 14.66
N ILE A 158 -9.05 2.51 14.19
CA ILE A 158 -9.50 2.71 12.81
C ILE A 158 -8.67 3.80 12.15
N ASP A 159 -8.59 3.73 10.83
CA ASP A 159 -7.89 4.72 10.03
C ASP A 159 -8.76 5.96 9.84
N LYS A 160 -8.16 7.14 10.03
CA LYS A 160 -8.79 8.44 9.85
C LYS A 160 -7.95 9.31 8.91
N PHE A 161 -8.58 9.73 7.83
CA PHE A 161 -8.03 10.71 6.89
C PHE A 161 -7.81 12.06 7.60
N SER A 162 -6.57 12.52 7.72
CA SER A 162 -6.23 13.86 8.20
C SER A 162 -6.31 14.90 7.10
N ARG A 163 -6.88 16.08 7.39
CA ARG A 163 -6.92 17.22 6.46
C ARG A 163 -5.63 18.03 6.43
N GLY A 164 -4.76 17.87 7.44
CA GLY A 164 -3.49 18.59 7.49
C GLY A 164 -2.58 18.12 6.36
N GLU A 165 -2.17 19.04 5.50
CA GLU A 165 -1.12 18.80 4.51
C GLU A 165 0.22 18.67 5.22
N VAL A 166 1.02 17.69 4.81
CA VAL A 166 2.37 17.48 5.29
C VAL A 166 3.33 18.11 4.31
N LEU A 167 4.18 19.01 4.80
CA LEU A 167 5.20 19.63 3.97
C LEU A 167 6.30 18.61 3.63
N PRO A 168 6.66 18.43 2.35
CA PRO A 168 7.73 17.52 1.93
C PRO A 168 9.05 17.73 2.69
N ASP A 169 9.42 18.98 2.96
CA ASP A 169 10.67 19.34 3.65
C ASP A 169 10.75 18.82 5.09
N THR A 170 9.60 18.50 5.70
CA THR A 170 9.54 17.92 7.05
C THR A 170 9.72 16.41 7.07
N LEU A 171 9.61 15.77 5.90
CA LEU A 171 9.60 14.32 5.75
C LEU A 171 10.95 13.77 5.31
N VAL A 172 11.71 14.57 4.55
CA VAL A 172 12.87 14.10 3.79
C VAL A 172 14.16 14.68 4.34
N HIS A 173 15.12 13.81 4.58
CA HIS A 173 16.46 14.15 5.03
C HIS A 173 17.51 13.55 4.10
N TYR A 174 18.71 14.13 4.06
CA TYR A 174 19.84 13.48 3.39
C TYR A 174 20.28 12.27 4.22
N PHE A 175 20.49 11.14 3.55
CA PHE A 175 21.13 9.96 4.15
C PHE A 175 22.61 9.95 3.85
N ASP A 176 22.95 10.10 2.56
CA ASP A 176 24.30 10.26 2.03
C ASP A 176 24.25 11.08 0.71
N ASP A 177 25.35 11.10 -0.04
CA ASP A 177 25.46 11.86 -1.30
C ASP A 177 24.49 11.41 -2.40
N ASN A 178 24.02 10.15 -2.36
CA ASN A 178 23.19 9.55 -3.41
C ASN A 178 21.75 9.27 -2.95
N LEU A 179 21.53 9.11 -1.64
CA LEU A 179 20.28 8.66 -1.06
C LEU A 179 19.66 9.72 -0.15
N LYS A 180 18.33 9.83 -0.23
CA LYS A 180 17.52 10.52 0.77
C LYS A 180 16.81 9.51 1.66
N TYR A 181 16.53 9.94 2.88
CA TYR A 181 15.82 9.20 3.91
C TYR A 181 14.46 9.84 4.17
N LEU A 182 13.40 9.03 4.09
CA LEU A 182 12.03 9.40 4.41
C LEU A 182 11.57 8.63 5.64
N SER A 183 11.09 9.33 6.68
CA SER A 183 10.56 8.68 7.87
C SER A 183 9.34 9.41 8.44
N TYR A 184 8.38 8.65 8.96
CA TYR A 184 7.13 9.15 9.51
C TYR A 184 6.48 8.10 10.43
N THR A 185 5.57 8.51 11.31
CA THR A 185 4.92 7.58 12.26
C THR A 185 3.61 7.02 11.72
N ASP A 186 2.74 7.90 11.22
CA ASP A 186 1.45 7.55 10.63
C ASP A 186 1.61 7.38 9.11
N ALA A 187 0.85 6.48 8.50
CA ALA A 187 0.91 6.27 7.06
C ALA A 187 0.64 7.55 6.28
N LEU A 188 1.32 7.72 5.14
CA LEU A 188 1.10 8.88 4.28
C LEU A 188 -0.01 8.56 3.29
N ILE A 189 -0.90 9.53 3.09
CA ILE A 189 -1.86 9.56 2.00
C ILE A 189 -1.25 10.47 0.93
N ILE A 190 -1.04 9.93 -0.26
CA ILE A 190 -0.48 10.64 -1.40
C ILE A 190 -1.59 10.77 -2.43
N GLN A 191 -1.96 12.01 -2.75
CA GLN A 191 -2.92 12.31 -3.80
C GLN A 191 -2.20 12.87 -5.01
N TYR A 192 -2.50 12.36 -6.20
CA TYR A 192 -2.01 12.94 -7.46
C TYR A 192 -3.14 13.75 -8.13
N THR A 193 -2.98 15.07 -8.13
CA THR A 193 -4.07 16.02 -8.49
C THR A 193 -4.26 16.24 -9.97
N LYS A 194 -3.33 15.78 -10.81
CA LYS A 194 -3.39 15.97 -12.27
C LYS A 194 -4.14 14.85 -12.98
N GLU A 195 -4.55 13.80 -12.26
CA GLU A 195 -5.29 12.67 -12.80
C GLU A 195 -6.44 12.25 -11.87
N LYS A 196 -7.51 11.76 -12.48
CA LYS A 196 -8.67 11.21 -11.77
C LYS A 196 -8.61 9.71 -11.79
N GLU A 197 -9.16 9.08 -10.76
CA GLU A 197 -9.25 7.63 -10.71
C GLU A 197 -10.04 7.08 -11.91
N SER A 198 -9.45 6.07 -12.55
CA SER A 198 -10.10 5.38 -13.65
C SER A 198 -11.30 4.55 -13.17
N LEU A 199 -12.33 4.42 -14.02
CA LEU A 199 -13.47 3.54 -13.76
C LEU A 199 -13.06 2.06 -13.60
N ALA A 200 -11.93 1.66 -14.18
CA ALA A 200 -11.38 0.32 -14.01
C ALA A 200 -10.91 0.13 -12.57
N TYR A 201 -10.18 1.10 -12.02
CA TYR A 201 -9.73 1.11 -10.63
C TYR A 201 -10.90 1.08 -9.63
N SER A 202 -11.94 1.91 -9.82
CA SER A 202 -13.09 1.96 -8.90
C SER A 202 -13.88 0.66 -8.80
N LYS A 203 -13.75 -0.23 -9.79
CA LYS A 203 -14.37 -1.58 -9.79
C LYS A 203 -13.51 -2.63 -9.10
N THR A 204 -12.33 -2.26 -8.62
CA THR A 204 -11.43 -3.16 -7.89
C THR A 204 -11.67 -3.11 -6.38
N GLY A 205 -11.02 -4.01 -5.65
CA GLY A 205 -10.96 -3.98 -4.18
C GLY A 205 -9.89 -3.06 -3.60
N PHE A 206 -9.14 -2.31 -4.43
CA PHE A 206 -8.02 -1.45 -3.99
C PHE A 206 -8.46 -0.06 -3.52
N TRP A 207 -9.75 0.26 -3.59
CA TRP A 207 -10.29 1.57 -3.19
C TRP A 207 -9.86 1.99 -1.77
N ILE A 208 -9.52 3.27 -1.63
CA ILE A 208 -9.20 3.88 -0.34
C ILE A 208 -10.39 4.72 0.11
N PHE A 209 -10.75 4.60 1.39
CA PHE A 209 -11.76 5.47 1.97
C PHE A 209 -11.30 6.93 1.90
N ARG A 210 -12.09 7.75 1.22
CA ARG A 210 -11.93 9.21 1.19
C ARG A 210 -13.21 9.88 1.68
N PRO A 211 -13.10 11.00 2.38
CA PRO A 211 -14.26 11.83 2.67
C PRO A 211 -14.83 12.49 1.41
N LEU A 212 -16.14 12.78 1.41
CA LEU A 212 -16.88 13.27 0.23
C LEU A 212 -16.40 14.63 -0.31
N ASP A 213 -15.73 15.42 0.52
CA ASP A 213 -15.14 16.71 0.15
C ASP A 213 -13.79 16.58 -0.57
N VAL A 214 -13.15 15.41 -0.53
CA VAL A 214 -11.88 15.15 -1.20
C VAL A 214 -12.17 14.78 -2.66
N PRO A 215 -11.56 15.46 -3.66
CA PRO A 215 -11.77 15.16 -5.07
C PRO A 215 -11.44 13.70 -5.44
N GLU A 216 -11.99 13.23 -6.55
CA GLU A 216 -11.76 11.88 -7.12
C GLU A 216 -10.40 11.74 -7.82
N ASN A 217 -9.38 12.38 -7.25
CA ASN A 217 -8.00 12.25 -7.68
C ASN A 217 -7.47 10.85 -7.33
N GLU A 218 -6.39 10.42 -7.98
CA GLU A 218 -5.71 9.18 -7.60
C GLU A 218 -5.16 9.28 -6.18
N ILE A 219 -5.48 8.29 -5.35
CA ILE A 219 -5.00 8.21 -3.96
C ILE A 219 -4.25 6.90 -3.75
N SER A 220 -3.05 7.02 -3.20
CA SER A 220 -2.24 5.92 -2.71
C SER A 220 -1.94 6.14 -1.23
N VAL A 221 -1.84 5.04 -0.47
CA VAL A 221 -1.39 5.08 0.93
C VAL A 221 -0.06 4.37 1.03
N ALA A 222 0.91 5.00 1.69
CA ALA A 222 2.25 4.46 1.90
C ALA A 222 2.48 4.19 3.39
N ASN A 223 2.45 2.91 3.76
CA ASN A 223 2.76 2.45 5.11
C ASN A 223 4.24 2.08 5.22
N LEU A 224 4.91 2.52 6.28
CA LEU A 224 6.25 2.03 6.60
C LEU A 224 6.16 0.65 7.26
N THR A 225 7.00 -0.26 6.82
CA THR A 225 7.22 -1.58 7.46
C THR A 225 8.53 -1.63 8.25
N SER A 226 9.35 -0.58 8.12
CA SER A 226 10.65 -0.38 8.74
C SER A 226 10.74 1.06 9.28
N PRO A 227 11.78 1.46 10.03
CA PRO A 227 11.86 2.82 10.60
C PRO A 227 11.81 3.97 9.58
N GLY A 228 12.07 3.70 8.30
CA GLY A 228 12.03 4.67 7.21
C GLY A 228 12.50 4.06 5.90
N VAL A 229 12.58 4.90 4.87
CA VAL A 229 12.82 4.50 3.48
C VAL A 229 14.02 5.25 2.96
N ARG A 230 14.93 4.53 2.30
CA ARG A 230 16.01 5.13 1.52
C ARG A 230 15.66 5.05 0.05
N PHE A 231 15.84 6.15 -0.67
CA PHE A 231 15.50 6.24 -2.08
C PHE A 231 16.47 7.13 -2.86
N TYR A 232 16.65 6.78 -4.13
CA TYR A 232 17.55 7.43 -5.07
C TYR A 232 16.87 8.61 -5.79
N GLU A 233 17.67 9.46 -6.44
CA GLU A 233 17.19 10.60 -7.23
C GLU A 233 16.18 10.20 -8.32
N ASN A 234 16.36 9.04 -8.95
CA ASN A 234 15.46 8.54 -9.98
C ASN A 234 14.11 8.02 -9.46
N GLY A 235 13.87 8.07 -8.15
CA GLY A 235 12.67 7.57 -7.49
C GLY A 235 12.72 6.09 -7.09
N GLY A 236 13.84 5.40 -7.35
CA GLY A 236 14.04 4.02 -6.95
C GLY A 236 14.15 3.87 -5.44
N ILE A 237 13.44 2.89 -4.88
CA ILE A 237 13.54 2.54 -3.46
C ILE A 237 14.70 1.56 -3.25
N HIS A 238 15.60 1.87 -2.30
CA HIS A 238 16.74 1.00 -1.99
C HIS A 238 16.31 -0.29 -1.31
N ASP A 239 15.40 -0.21 -0.33
CA ASP A 239 14.87 -1.37 0.39
C ASP A 239 13.41 -1.56 -0.01
N SER A 240 13.15 -2.47 -0.94
CA SER A 240 11.80 -2.71 -1.47
C SER A 240 10.80 -3.13 -0.40
N ARG A 241 11.24 -3.71 0.74
CA ARG A 241 10.33 -4.09 1.83
C ARG A 241 9.87 -2.90 2.65
N SER A 242 10.61 -1.79 2.65
CA SER A 242 10.42 -0.67 3.58
C SER A 242 9.05 0.03 3.47
N LEU A 243 8.34 -0.18 2.36
CA LEU A 243 7.02 0.37 2.08
C LEU A 243 5.99 -0.72 1.73
N LEU A 244 4.80 -0.56 2.27
CA LEU A 244 3.59 -1.26 1.84
C LEU A 244 2.62 -0.23 1.26
N TYR A 245 2.30 -0.41 -0.02
CA TYR A 245 1.36 0.45 -0.72
C TYR A 245 -0.07 -0.09 -0.66
N GLU A 246 -1.02 0.83 -0.59
CA GLU A 246 -2.45 0.60 -0.82
C GLU A 246 -2.96 1.63 -1.84
N GLY A 247 -4.16 1.42 -2.37
CA GLY A 247 -4.74 2.35 -3.35
C GLY A 247 -4.18 2.16 -4.74
N PHE A 248 -3.98 3.28 -5.43
CA PHE A 248 -3.63 3.27 -6.85
C PHE A 248 -2.30 2.58 -7.16
N TRP A 249 -1.26 2.83 -6.37
CA TRP A 249 0.05 2.18 -6.55
C TRP A 249 0.04 0.67 -6.26
N ALA A 250 -0.90 0.20 -5.42
CA ALA A 250 -1.11 -1.22 -5.21
C ALA A 250 -1.86 -1.89 -6.38
N TYR A 251 -2.57 -1.12 -7.20
CA TYR A 251 -3.29 -1.58 -8.38
C TYR A 251 -2.37 -1.68 -9.61
N GLU A 252 -1.57 -0.66 -9.90
CA GLU A 252 -0.66 -0.55 -11.06
C GLU A 252 0.38 -1.69 -11.14
N LYS A 253 1.14 -1.91 -10.06
CA LYS A 253 2.20 -2.92 -9.94
C LYS A 253 3.14 -2.91 -11.16
N VAL A 254 3.53 -4.10 -11.64
CA VAL A 254 4.45 -4.30 -12.77
C VAL A 254 3.86 -3.87 -14.12
N ALA A 255 2.53 -3.74 -14.21
CA ALA A 255 1.84 -3.43 -15.47
C ALA A 255 2.08 -1.98 -15.92
N ASP A 256 2.32 -1.06 -14.98
CA ASP A 256 2.55 0.36 -15.26
C ASP A 256 3.98 0.79 -14.93
N MET A 257 4.91 -0.16 -14.77
CA MET A 257 6.32 0.19 -14.58
C MET A 257 6.94 0.75 -15.86
N VAL A 258 7.75 1.78 -15.69
CA VAL A 258 8.70 2.29 -16.70
C VAL A 258 10.14 2.08 -16.21
N PRO A 259 11.14 2.14 -17.11
CA PRO A 259 12.54 2.07 -16.71
C PRO A 259 12.93 3.15 -15.67
N MET A 260 13.92 2.85 -14.82
CA MET A 260 14.41 3.81 -13.82
C MET A 260 15.08 5.05 -14.46
N ASP A 261 15.58 4.93 -15.68
CA ASP A 261 16.12 6.01 -16.50
C ASP A 261 15.07 6.65 -17.42
N TYR A 262 13.77 6.39 -17.19
CA TYR A 262 12.71 7.01 -17.96
C TYR A 262 12.69 8.54 -17.78
N VAL A 263 12.81 9.24 -18.90
CA VAL A 263 12.72 10.71 -18.96
C VAL A 263 11.35 11.07 -19.54
N PRO A 264 10.41 11.59 -18.73
CA PRO A 264 9.12 12.04 -19.23
C PRO A 264 9.29 13.22 -20.17
N LEU A 265 8.30 13.43 -21.03
CA LEU A 265 8.33 14.56 -21.94
C LEU A 265 8.24 15.88 -21.16
N PRO A 266 8.89 16.96 -21.62
CA PRO A 266 8.72 18.27 -21.00
C PRO A 266 7.24 18.63 -20.97
N HIS A 267 6.74 19.08 -19.82
CA HIS A 267 5.38 19.60 -19.73
C HIS A 267 5.23 20.78 -20.71
N SER A 268 4.57 20.54 -21.84
CA SER A 268 4.05 21.62 -22.65
C SER A 268 2.89 22.22 -21.88
N ASN A 269 3.12 23.38 -21.24
CA ASN A 269 2.03 24.18 -20.69
C ASN A 269 1.01 24.42 -21.81
N GLN A 270 -0.10 23.69 -21.78
CA GLN A 270 -1.30 23.98 -22.57
C GLN A 270 -2.29 24.70 -21.67
#